data_AF-A0A954G3Z7-F1
#
_entry.id   AF-A0A954G3Z7-F1
#
_cell.length_a   1.000
_cell.length_b   1.000
_cell.length_c   1.000
_cell.angle_alpha   90.00
_cell.angle_beta   90.00
_cell.angle_gamma   90.00
#
_symmetry.space_group_name_H-M   'P 1'
#
loop_
_entity.id
_entity.type
_entity.pdbx_description
1 polymer ?
#
loop_
_entity_poly.entity_id
_entity_poly.type
_entity_poly.pdbx_seq_one_letter_code
_entity_poly.pdbx_strand_id
1 'polypeptide(L)' 'MTQEIIYTSAPEGLKPGSHGFCTVVSTSGMARNLAMKLESMSAYRHAFPPHTTAARFNPV' A
#
# COMPACT_ATOMS: atom_id res chain seq x y z
N MET A 1 5.95 -5.24 22.57
CA MET A 1 5.06 -5.69 21.48
C MET A 1 5.36 -4.84 20.26
N THR A 2 5.80 -5.44 19.16
CA THR A 2 6.06 -4.76 17.90
C THR A 2 4.77 -4.70 17.08
N GLN A 3 4.56 -3.62 16.32
CA GLN A 3 3.42 -3.45 15.42
C GLN A 3 3.91 -3.22 14.00
N GLU A 4 3.22 -3.77 13.02
CA GLU A 4 3.64 -3.77 11.63
C GLU A 4 2.48 -3.65 10.65
N ILE A 5 2.82 -3.21 9.44
CA ILE A 5 1.95 -3.22 8.27
C ILE A 5 2.73 -3.83 7.10
N ILE A 6 2.02 -4.50 6.19
CA ILE A 6 2.61 -5.02 4.96
C ILE A 6 2.02 -4.24 3.78
N TYR A 7 2.91 -3.66 2.97
CA TYR A 7 2.59 -3.02 1.71
C TYR A 7 3.01 -3.89 0.54
N THR A 8 2.09 -4.15 -0.38
CA THR A 8 2.39 -4.78 -1.65
C THR A 8 1.46 -4.24 -2.71
N SER A 9 1.81 -4.51 -3.96
CA SER A 9 0.87 -4.37 -5.06
C SER A 9 -0.07 -5.58 -5.01
N ALA A 10 -1.36 -5.32 -4.83
CA ALA A 10 -2.39 -6.33 -4.76
C ALA A 10 -3.68 -5.83 -5.44
N PRO A 11 -4.48 -6.75 -6.02
CA PRO A 11 -5.77 -6.40 -6.60
C PRO A 11 -6.70 -5.68 -5.62
N GLU A 12 -6.64 -6.06 -4.34
CA GLU A 12 -7.44 -5.49 -3.26
C GLU A 12 -6.59 -5.37 -1.99
N GLY A 13 -6.63 -4.18 -1.37
CA GLY A 13 -6.01 -3.92 -0.09
C GLY A 13 -6.95 -4.08 1.09
N LEU A 14 -6.40 -3.89 2.29
CA LEU A 14 -7.12 -4.02 3.56
C LEU A 14 -8.23 -2.96 3.71
N LYS A 15 -8.07 -1.79 3.08
CA LYS A 15 -9.07 -0.71 3.10
C LYS A 15 -10.01 -0.86 1.90
N PRO A 16 -11.34 -0.68 2.07
CA PRO A 16 -12.27 -0.70 0.94
C PRO A 16 -11.86 0.26 -0.17
N GLY A 17 -11.80 -0.24 -1.40
CA GLY A 17 -11.40 0.53 -2.59
C GLY A 17 -9.88 0.73 -2.78
N SER A 18 -9.05 0.28 -1.83
CA SER A 18 -7.60 0.28 -2.03
C SER A 18 -7.17 -0.86 -2.95
N HIS A 19 -6.26 -0.54 -3.87
CA HIS A 19 -5.66 -1.42 -4.88
C HIS A 19 -4.30 -0.83 -5.25
N GLY A 20 -3.48 -1.53 -6.03
CA GLY A 20 -2.12 -1.05 -6.29
C GLY A 20 -1.22 -1.32 -5.09
N PHE A 21 -0.15 -0.54 -4.99
CA PHE A 21 0.73 -0.55 -3.82
C PHE A 21 0.01 0.01 -2.58
N CYS A 22 -0.55 -0.89 -1.77
CA CYS A 22 -1.38 -0.54 -0.62
C CYS A 22 -1.14 -1.48 0.58
N THR A 23 -1.64 -1.08 1.75
CA THR A 23 -1.63 -1.91 2.95
C THR A 23 -2.55 -3.12 2.75
N VAL A 24 -2.00 -4.33 2.82
CA VAL A 24 -2.76 -5.59 2.73
C VAL A 24 -2.91 -6.29 4.07
N VAL A 25 -2.01 -6.01 5.02
CA VAL A 25 -2.03 -6.57 6.38
C VAL A 25 -1.66 -5.49 7.38
N SER A 26 -2.26 -5.55 8.56
CA SER A 26 -1.89 -4.74 9.72
C SER A 26 -2.03 -5.56 11.00
N THR A 27 -1.18 -5.29 12.00
CA THR A 27 -1.40 -5.82 13.36
C THR A 27 -2.82 -5.49 13.86
N SER A 28 -3.52 -6.48 14.40
CA SER A 28 -4.89 -6.30 14.91
C SER A 28 -4.93 -5.27 16.06
N GLY A 29 -5.97 -4.43 16.06
CA GLY A 29 -6.15 -3.37 17.06
C GLY A 29 -5.16 -2.19 16.94
N MET A 30 -4.43 -2.07 15.83
CA MET A 30 -3.52 -0.95 15.61
C MET A 30 -4.24 0.39 15.66
N ALA A 31 -3.67 1.34 16.42
CA ALA A 31 -4.19 2.71 16.47
C ALA A 31 -4.07 3.39 15.11
N ARG A 32 -5.11 4.09 14.68
CA ARG A 32 -5.18 4.77 13.38
C ARG A 32 -4.00 5.72 13.13
N ASN A 33 -3.57 6.48 14.14
CA ASN A 33 -2.46 7.41 14.01
C ASN A 33 -1.13 6.70 13.72
N LEU A 34 -0.91 5.53 14.32
CA LEU A 34 0.27 4.72 14.03
C LEU A 34 0.19 4.14 12.63
N ALA A 35 -0.98 3.60 12.23
CA ALA A 35 -1.19 3.11 10.87
C ALA A 35 -0.83 4.19 9.84
N MET A 36 -1.40 5.39 9.95
CA MET A 36 -1.09 6.51 9.04
C MET A 36 0.40 6.86 9.03
N LYS A 37 1.08 6.79 10.19
CA LYS A 37 2.51 7.07 10.27
C LYS A 37 3.34 6.00 9.54
N LEU A 38 3.05 4.72 9.77
CA LEU A 38 3.73 3.61 9.11
C LEU A 38 3.45 3.63 7.59
N GLU A 39 2.22 3.95 7.20
CA GLU A 39 1.82 4.13 5.79
C GLU A 39 2.63 5.26 5.13
N SER A 40 2.84 6.38 5.82
CA SER A 40 3.65 7.50 5.28
C SER A 40 5.14 7.17 5.08
N MET A 41 5.64 6.13 5.73
CA MET A 41 7.02 5.66 5.59
C MET A 41 7.17 4.66 4.44
N SER A 42 6.06 4.14 3.93
CA SER A 42 6.02 3.18 2.82
C SER A 42 5.75 3.95 1.52
N ALA A 43 6.65 3.84 0.54
CA ALA A 43 6.48 4.49 -0.74
C ALA A 43 6.82 3.54 -1.88
N TYR A 44 6.00 3.58 -2.92
CA TYR A 44 6.28 2.92 -4.19
C TYR A 44 6.43 3.98 -5.27
N ARG A 45 7.56 3.92 -5.96
CA ARG A 45 7.83 4.76 -7.12
C ARG A 45 7.48 3.98 -8.36
N HIS A 46 6.48 4.43 -9.11
CA HIS A 46 6.12 3.83 -10.39
C HIS A 46 7.32 3.84 -11.35
N ALA A 47 7.59 2.70 -11.98
CA ALA A 47 8.59 2.58 -13.04
C ALA A 47 8.13 3.32 -14.31
N PHE A 48 6.83 3.28 -14.60
CA PHE A 48 6.20 3.95 -15.73
C PHE A 48 5.16 4.99 -15.25
N PRO A 49 5.09 6.21 -15.83
CA PRO A 49 4.10 7.19 -15.42
C PRO A 49 2.65 6.72 -15.70
N PRO A 50 1.65 7.12 -14.87
CA PRO A 50 0.26 6.64 -14.96
C PRO A 50 -0.44 6.88 -16.31
N HIS A 51 0.01 7.87 -17.08
CA HIS A 51 -0.61 8.27 -18.35
C HIS A 51 0.11 7.69 -19.58
N THR A 52 0.93 6.65 -19.41
CA THR A 52 1.64 5.97 -20.49
C THR A 52 1.07 4.58 -20.76
N THR A 53 1.15 4.09 -21.99
CA THR A 53 0.75 2.70 -22.33
C THR A 53 1.55 1.67 -21.52
N ALA A 54 2.78 2.01 -21.14
CA ALA A 54 3.64 1.16 -20.32
C ALA A 54 3.21 1.11 -18.85
N ALA A 55 2.30 1.98 -18.38
CA ALA A 55 1.79 2.00 -17.02
C ALA A 55 1.20 0.65 -16.58
N ARG A 56 0.63 -0.12 -17.52
CA ARG A 56 0.10 -1.48 -17.29
C ARG A 56 1.14 -2.50 -16.83
N PHE A 57 2.43 -2.19 -17.00
CA PHE A 57 3.53 -3.02 -16.54
C PHE A 57 4.04 -2.63 -15.15
N ASN A 58 3.48 -1.56 -14.55
CA ASN A 58 3.70 -1.32 -13.14
C ASN A 58 2.96 -2.40 -12.32
N PRO A 59 3.53 -2.83 -11.19
CA PRO A 59 2.82 -3.57 -10.17
C PRO A 59 1.42 -3.03 -9.86
N VAL A 60 0.45 -3.95 -9.84
CA VAL A 60 -0.97 -3.79 -9.45
C VAL A 60 -1.20 -4.38 -8.08
#